data_AF-U1YJC9-F1
#
_entry.id   AF-U1YJC9-F1
#
_cell.length_a   1.000
_cell.length_b   1.000
_cell.length_c   1.000
_cell.angle_alpha   90.00
_cell.angle_beta   90.00
_cell.angle_gamma   90.00
#
_symmetry.space_group_name_H-M   'P 1'
#
loop_
_entity.id
_entity.type
_entity.pdbx_description
1 polymer ?
#
loop_
_entity_poly.entity_id
_entity_poly.type
_entity_poly.pdbx_seq_one_letter_code
_entity_poly.pdbx_strand_id
1 'polypeptide(L)' 'MFNENSICVKVWFTAVATGTYMYEQVPNLFNLREEVGKKLEQMGFPTE' A
#
# COMPACT_ATOMS: atom_id res chain seq x y z
N MET A 1 -13.34 -6.45 -3.34
CA MET A 1 -11.99 -6.76 -2.85
C MET A 1 -10.99 -6.01 -3.72
N PHE A 2 -10.01 -5.33 -3.14
CA PHE A 2 -8.99 -4.59 -3.89
C PHE A 2 -7.97 -5.54 -4.55
N ASN A 3 -7.27 -5.05 -5.56
CA ASN A 3 -6.18 -5.72 -6.27
C ASN A 3 -5.14 -4.69 -6.72
N GLU A 4 -4.01 -5.13 -7.29
CA GLU A 4 -2.91 -4.29 -7.78
C GLU A 4 -3.32 -3.17 -8.77
N ASN A 5 -4.43 -3.38 -9.49
CA ASN A 5 -4.96 -2.47 -10.50
C ASN A 5 -5.91 -1.43 -9.91
N SER A 6 -6.37 -1.63 -8.67
CA SER A 6 -7.27 -0.74 -7.96
C SER A 6 -6.63 0.64 -7.72
N ILE A 7 -7.39 1.70 -7.99
CA ILE A 7 -6.89 3.06 -7.80
C ILE A 7 -6.53 3.34 -6.33
N CYS A 8 -7.30 2.77 -5.39
CA CYS A 8 -7.00 2.87 -3.96
C CYS A 8 -5.62 2.29 -3.61
N VAL A 9 -5.28 1.12 -4.14
CA VAL A 9 -3.95 0.49 -3.91
C VAL A 9 -2.84 1.37 -4.50
N LYS A 10 -3.03 1.91 -5.72
CA LYS A 10 -2.03 2.78 -6.37
C LYS A 10 -1.80 4.08 -5.61
N VAL A 11 -2.86 4.75 -5.15
CA VAL A 11 -2.78 6.00 -4.39
C VAL A 11 -2.06 5.76 -3.06
N TRP A 12 -2.46 4.72 -2.31
CA TRP A 12 -1.82 4.41 -1.03
C TRP A 12 -0.39 3.95 -1.17
N PHE A 13 -0.09 3.07 -2.13
CA PHE A 13 1.28 2.70 -2.46
C PHE A 13 2.14 3.94 -2.73
N THR A 14 1.66 4.87 -3.57
CA THR A 14 2.41 6.09 -3.90
C THR A 14 2.67 6.92 -2.65
N ALA A 15 1.64 7.12 -1.83
CA ALA A 15 1.76 7.95 -0.63
C ALA A 15 2.70 7.36 0.42
N VAL A 16 2.78 6.02 0.52
CA VAL A 16 3.76 5.34 1.37
C VAL A 16 5.17 5.41 0.75
N ALA A 17 5.31 5.13 -0.55
CA ALA A 17 6.58 5.16 -1.26
C ALA A 17 7.23 6.57 -1.27
N THR A 18 6.43 7.64 -1.25
CA THR A 18 6.91 9.03 -1.13
C THR A 18 7.19 9.46 0.31
N GLY A 19 6.97 8.59 1.31
CA GLY A 19 7.15 8.89 2.72
C GLY A 19 6.12 9.87 3.28
N THR A 20 5.00 10.09 2.57
CA THR A 20 3.90 10.94 3.07
C THR A 20 3.13 10.26 4.20
N TYR A 21 3.05 8.92 4.15
CA TYR A 21 2.47 8.09 5.19
C TYR A 21 3.36 6.87 5.47
N MET A 22 3.35 6.39 6.71
CA MET A 22 3.89 5.08 7.07
C MET A 22 2.92 3.97 6.63
N TYR A 23 3.43 2.76 6.38
CA TYR A 23 2.60 1.61 6.01
C TYR A 23 1.49 1.33 7.03
N GLU A 24 1.76 1.52 8.32
CA GLU A 24 0.78 1.36 9.41
C GLU A 24 -0.44 2.29 9.30
N GLN A 25 -0.26 3.44 8.63
CA GLN A 25 -1.31 4.43 8.41
C GLN A 25 -2.22 4.08 7.23
N VAL A 26 -1.87 3.07 6.42
CA VAL A 26 -2.76 2.56 5.37
C VAL A 26 -4.02 2.01 6.04
N PRO A 27 -5.24 2.42 5.64
CA PRO A 27 -6.48 1.99 6.27
C PRO A 27 -6.64 0.48 6.24
N ASN A 28 -7.05 -0.10 7.37
CA ASN A 28 -7.44 -1.50 7.43
C ASN A 28 -8.87 -1.68 6.87
N LEU A 29 -9.02 -1.36 5.58
CA LEU A 29 -10.29 -1.40 4.85
C LEU A 29 -10.30 -2.60 3.92
N PHE A 30 -11.12 -3.61 4.23
CA PHE A 30 -11.11 -4.90 3.54
C PHE A 30 -9.68 -5.46 3.47
N ASN A 31 -9.14 -5.66 2.27
CA ASN A 31 -7.79 -6.13 2.01
C ASN A 31 -6.83 -5.02 1.52
N LEU A 32 -7.17 -3.74 1.67
CA LEU A 32 -6.38 -2.63 1.12
C LEU A 32 -4.95 -2.62 1.64
N ARG A 33 -4.78 -2.69 2.97
CA ARG A 33 -3.46 -2.67 3.61
C ARG A 33 -2.58 -3.82 3.13
N GLU A 34 -3.13 -5.02 3.07
CA GLU A 34 -2.43 -6.22 2.58
C GLU A 34 -1.96 -6.05 1.12
N GLU A 35 -2.83 -5.55 0.24
CA GLU A 35 -2.49 -5.35 -1.17
C GLU A 35 -1.45 -4.24 -1.38
N VAL A 36 -1.48 -3.19 -0.55
CA VAL A 36 -0.43 -2.17 -0.54
C VAL A 36 0.90 -2.76 -0.06
N GLY A 37 0.88 -3.58 0.99
CA GLY A 37 2.06 -4.27 1.52
C GLY A 37 2.73 -5.16 0.47
N LYS A 38 1.96 -6.04 -0.18
CA LYS A 38 2.45 -6.90 -1.28
C LYS A 38 3.13 -6.08 -2.38
N LYS A 39 2.55 -4.94 -2.75
CA LYS A 39 3.08 -4.08 -3.81
C LYS A 39 4.37 -3.36 -3.39
N LEU A 40 4.46 -2.94 -2.12
CA LEU A 40 5.68 -2.35 -1.56
C LEU A 40 6.81 -3.38 -1.57
N GLU A 41 6.56 -4.61 -1.10
CA GLU A 41 7.52 -5.72 -1.13
C GLU A 41 7.98 -6.06 -2.55
N GLN A 42 7.06 -6.17 -3.51
CA GLN A 42 7.37 -6.41 -4.94
C GLN A 42 8.29 -5.34 -5.54
N MET A 43 8.21 -4.11 -5.04
CA MET A 43 8.99 -2.96 -5.51
C MET A 43 10.23 -2.69 -4.65
N GLY A 44 10.51 -3.53 -3.63
CA GLY A 44 11.70 -3.43 -2.78
C GLY A 44 11.63 -2.34 -1.71
N PHE A 45 10.43 -1.86 -1.35
CA PHE A 45 10.24 -0.90 -0.26
C PHE A 45 10.14 -1.64 1.09
N PRO A 46 10.78 -1.14 2.15
CA PRO A 46 10.61 -1.70 3.50
C PRO A 46 9.18 -1.43 4.00
N THR A 47 8.58 -2.45 4.61
CA THR A 47 7.23 -2.40 5.21
C THR A 47 7.27 -2.44 6.74
N GLU A 48 8.45 -2.23 7.33
CA GLU A 48 8.69 -2.19 8.79
C GLU A 48 8.08 -0.95 9.46
#